data_AF-A0A920SWT0-F1
#
_entry.id   AF-A0A920SWT0-F1
#
_cell.length_a   1.000
_cell.length_b   1.000
_cell.length_c   1.000
_cell.angle_alpha   90.00
_cell.angle_beta   90.00
_cell.angle_gamma   90.00
#
_symmetry.space_group_name_H-M   'P 1'
#
loop_
_entity.id
_entity.type
_entity.pdbx_description
1 polymer ?
#
loop_
_entity_poly.entity_id
_entity_poly.type
_entity_poly.pdbx_seq_one_letter_code
_entity_poly.pdbx_strand_id
1 'polypeptide(L)' 'MRFAIYGAGGLGAYYGVRLTEAGHDVGFIARVRTSKPFG' A
#
# COMPACT_ATOMS: atom_id res chain seq x y z
N MET A 1 -2.86 -16.76 1.29
CA MET A 1 -3.93 -16.14 0.47
C MET A 1 -3.35 -14.95 -0.27
N ARG A 2 -4.07 -14.40 -1.27
CA ARG A 2 -3.63 -13.23 -2.05
C ARG A 2 -4.41 -11.98 -1.64
N PHE A 3 -3.70 -10.90 -1.35
CA PHE A 3 -4.28 -9.63 -0.93
C PHE A 3 -3.83 -8.49 -1.84
N ALA A 4 -4.77 -7.58 -2.13
CA ALA A 4 -4.47 -6.32 -2.80
C ALA A 4 -4.80 -5.16 -1.85
N ILE A 5 -3.81 -4.32 -1.54
CA ILE A 5 -3.96 -3.15 -0.67
C ILE A 5 -4.10 -1.90 -1.55
N TYR A 6 -5.23 -1.22 -1.46
CA TYR A 6 -5.46 0.05 -2.14
C TYR A 6 -4.90 1.22 -1.34
N GLY A 7 -3.81 1.82 -1.83
CA GLY A 7 -3.05 2.87 -1.18
C GLY A 7 -1.81 2.36 -0.44
N ALA A 8 -0.66 2.98 -0.72
CA ALA A 8 0.63 2.68 -0.08
C ALA A 8 1.04 3.77 0.94
N GLY A 9 0.08 4.32 1.68
CA GLY A 9 0.33 5.23 2.80
C GLY A 9 0.64 4.49 4.11
N GLY A 10 0.70 5.20 5.24
CA GLY A 10 1.12 4.62 6.53
C GLY A 10 0.40 3.33 6.95
N LEU A 11 -0.94 3.30 6.89
CA LEU A 11 -1.71 2.10 7.24
C LEU A 11 -1.56 0.98 6.21
N GLY A 12 -1.60 1.32 4.92
CA GLY A 12 -1.44 0.32 3.85
C GLY A 12 -0.10 -0.40 3.98
N ALA A 13 0.99 0.35 4.19
CA ALA A 13 2.31 -0.21 4.42
C ALA A 13 2.37 -1.08 5.68
N TYR A 14 1.81 -0.61 6.81
CA TYR A 14 1.79 -1.37 8.07
C TYR A 14 1.11 -2.73 7.92
N TYR A 15 -0.12 -2.76 7.40
CA TYR A 15 -0.85 -4.01 7.22
C TYR A 15 -0.22 -4.91 6.16
N GLY A 16 0.36 -4.33 5.11
CA GLY A 16 1.03 -5.11 4.08
C GLY A 16 2.26 -5.85 4.60
N VAL A 17 3.05 -5.23 5.49
CA VAL A 17 4.15 -5.92 6.20
C VAL A 17 3.60 -7.08 7.03
N ARG A 18 2.58 -6.83 7.86
CA ARG A 18 2.00 -7.88 8.71
C ARG A 18 1.43 -9.06 7.91
N LEU A 19 0.78 -8.78 6.79
CA LEU A 19 0.24 -9.82 5.91
C LEU A 19 1.35 -10.61 5.21
N THR A 20 2.45 -9.95 4.83
CA THR A 20 3.62 -10.62 4.25
C THR A 20 4.31 -11.50 5.29
N GLU A 21 4.48 -11.02 6.52
CA GLU A 21 5.02 -11.81 7.65
C GLU A 21 4.16 -13.04 7.96
N ALA A 22 2.84 -12.97 7.75
CA ALA A 22 1.92 -14.11 7.87
C ALA A 22 1.98 -15.09 6.69
N GLY A 23 2.90 -14.92 5.73
CA GLY A 23 3.08 -15.79 4.58
C GLY A 23 2.03 -15.60 3.49
N HIS A 24 1.42 -14.41 3.41
CA HIS A 24 0.49 -14.07 2.35
C HIS A 24 1.17 -13.33 1.19
N ASP A 25 0.62 -13.51 0.00
CA ASP A 25 1.06 -12.81 -1.22
C ASP A 25 0.32 -11.48 -1.30
N VAL A 26 1.04 -10.36 -1.18
CA VAL A 26 0.47 -9.02 -1.00
C VAL A 26 0.93 -8.09 -2.11
N GLY A 27 -0.03 -7.58 -2.88
CA GLY A 27 0.19 -6.52 -3.87
C GLY A 27 -0.33 -5.17 -3.40
N PHE A 28 0.32 -4.08 -3.84
CA PHE A 28 -0.11 -2.71 -3.54
C PHE A 28 -0.58 -1.99 -4.80
N ILE A 29 -1.67 -1.25 -4.67
CA ILE A 29 -2.18 -0.34 -5.70
C ILE A 29 -1.98 1.08 -5.18
N ALA A 30 -0.87 1.70 -5.55
CA ALA A 30 -0.59 3.08 -5.18
C ALA A 30 -1.15 4.05 -6.22
N ARG A 31 -1.85 5.10 -5.77
CA ARG A 31 -2.20 6.25 -6.61
C ARG A 31 -1.33 7.44 -6.21
N VAL A 32 -0.43 7.84 -7.11
CA VAL A 32 0.29 9.11 -6.96
C VAL A 32 -0.69 10.25 -7.20
N ARG A 33 -0.78 11.19 -6.25
CA ARG A 33 -1.42 12.49 -6.49
C ARG A 33 -0.31 13.46 -6.84
N THR A 34 -0.35 13.99 -8.05
CA THR A 34 0.42 15.19 -8.38
C THR A 34 -0.26 16.34 -7.67
N SER A 35 0.26 16.74 -6.51
CA SER A 35 -0.07 18.06 -5.97
C SER A 35 0.49 19.10 -6.93
N LYS A 36 -0.33 20.07 -7.35
CA LYS A 36 0.16 21.21 -8.13
C LYS A 36 1.36 21.81 -7.38
N PRO A 37 2.49 22.09 -8.04
CA PRO A 37 3.57 22.82 -7.38
C PRO A 37 2.98 24.11 -6.81
N PHE A 38 3.31 24.41 -5.55
CA PHE A 38 2.95 25.67 -4.91
C PHE A 38 3.33 26.81 -5.87
N GLY A 39 2.34 27.61 -6.24
CA GLY A 39 2.52 28.83 -7.02
C GLY A 39 3.00 29.97 -6.14
#